data_AF-A0AB39HV96-F1
#
_entry.id   AF-A0AB39HV96-F1
#
_cell.length_a   1.000
_cell.length_b   1.000
_cell.length_c   1.000
_cell.angle_alpha   90.00
_cell.angle_beta   90.00
_cell.angle_gamma   90.00
#
_symmetry.space_group_name_H-M   'P 1'
#
loop_
_entity.id
_entity.type
_entity.pdbx_description
1 polymer ?
#
loop_
_entity_poly.entity_id
_entity_poly.type
_entity_poly.pdbx_seq_one_letter_code
_entity_poly.pdbx_strand_id
1 'polypeptide(L)'
;MSAAAIKKANQYLLNRQQMKYGDWSIHKPCGWNFSNTNKFNSNLDNTTVALRSIHSFARKDPVYRQAWDRGIHWPVSMQNDDGSWPVFGKNVDNTLLNYNVNFRP
;
A
#
# COMPACT_ATOMS: atom_id res chain seq x y z
N MET A 1 -9.85 15.84 17.71
CA MET A 1 -8.69 16.36 16.95
C MET A 1 -9.14 17.55 16.12
N SER A 2 -8.37 18.63 16.03
CA SER A 2 -8.77 19.81 15.26
C SER A 2 -8.66 19.55 13.75
N ALA A 3 -9.54 20.18 12.95
CA ALA A 3 -9.50 20.07 11.48
C ALA A 3 -8.13 20.49 10.89
N ALA A 4 -7.44 21.43 11.53
CA ALA A 4 -6.10 21.86 11.15
C ALA A 4 -5.04 20.75 11.35
N ALA A 5 -5.14 19.97 12.43
CA ALA A 5 -4.22 18.86 12.68
C ALA A 5 -4.39 17.74 11.63
N ILE A 6 -5.63 17.42 11.26
CA ILE A 6 -5.94 16.43 10.20
C ILE A 6 -5.38 16.90 8.85
N LYS A 7 -5.55 18.19 8.51
CA LYS A 7 -5.00 18.74 7.26
C LYS A 7 -3.48 18.64 7.22
N LYS A 8 -2.79 18.99 8.32
CA LYS A 8 -1.33 18.85 8.43
C LYS A 8 -0.88 17.39 8.30
N ALA A 9 -1.58 16.45 8.95
CA ALA A 9 -1.28 15.03 8.87
C ALA A 9 -1.44 14.48 7.44
N ASN A 10 -2.54 14.83 6.75
CA ASN A 10 -2.74 14.42 5.37
C ASN A 10 -1.74 15.07 4.40
N GLN A 11 -1.34 16.32 4.64
CA GLN A 11 -0.25 16.96 3.88
C GLN A 11 1.08 16.24 4.10
N TYR A 12 1.36 15.82 5.33
CA TYR A 12 2.53 15.00 5.65
C TYR A 12 2.49 13.68 4.88
N LEU A 13 1.37 12.95 4.91
CA LEU A 13 1.21 11.72 4.14
C LEU A 13 1.42 11.95 2.64
N LEU A 14 0.83 12.99 2.06
CA LEU A 14 0.99 13.33 0.64
C LEU A 14 2.46 13.48 0.25
N ASN A 15 3.25 14.18 1.07
CA ASN A 15 4.69 14.40 0.84
C ASN A 15 5.54 13.14 1.02
N ARG A 16 5.00 12.10 1.65
CA ARG A 16 5.69 10.82 1.92
C ARG A 16 5.35 9.73 0.92
N GLN A 17 4.44 9.99 -0.04
CA GLN A 17 4.15 9.03 -1.09
C GLN A 17 5.43 8.74 -1.88
N GLN A 18 5.77 7.45 -2.03
CA GLN A 18 6.91 7.05 -2.82
C GLN A 18 6.60 7.22 -4.31
N MET A 19 7.45 7.98 -4.99
CA MET A 19 7.34 8.31 -6.42
C MET A 19 8.49 7.75 -7.25
N LYS A 20 9.53 7.21 -6.59
CA LYS A 20 10.73 6.69 -7.25
C LYS A 20 10.69 5.17 -7.33
N TYR A 21 11.09 4.66 -8.48
CA TYR A 21 11.34 3.25 -8.71
C TYR A 21 12.45 2.77 -7.76
N GLY A 22 12.24 1.62 -7.12
CA GLY A 22 13.32 0.89 -6.47
C GLY A 22 13.94 -0.10 -7.44
N ASP A 23 15.25 -0.32 -7.33
CA ASP A 23 16.06 -1.19 -8.21
C ASP A 23 15.61 -2.66 -8.26
N TRP A 24 14.63 -3.06 -7.44
CA TRP A 24 14.20 -4.44 -7.22
C TRP A 24 12.76 -4.73 -7.67
N SER A 25 12.08 -3.76 -8.29
CA SER A 25 10.63 -3.84 -8.49
C SER A 25 10.23 -4.19 -9.92
N ILE A 26 9.84 -5.46 -10.14
CA ILE A 26 9.13 -5.93 -11.35
C ILE A 26 7.75 -5.24 -11.46
N HIS A 27 7.21 -4.72 -10.34
CA HIS A 27 5.93 -4.02 -10.27
C HIS A 27 6.08 -2.66 -9.59
N LYS A 28 5.55 -1.61 -10.22
CA LYS A 28 5.68 -0.18 -9.84
C LYS A 28 5.26 0.07 -8.37
N PRO A 29 6.18 0.30 -7.41
CA PRO A 29 5.79 0.55 -6.03
C PRO A 29 5.38 2.02 -5.87
N CYS A 30 4.09 2.29 -6.05
CA CYS A 30 3.47 3.55 -5.64
C CYS A 30 2.77 3.31 -4.30
N GLY A 31 3.36 3.78 -3.20
CA GLY A 31 2.85 3.47 -1.86
C GLY A 31 3.49 4.27 -0.73
N TRP A 32 3.20 3.86 0.50
CA TRP A 32 3.73 4.45 1.74
C TRP A 32 4.55 3.42 2.52
N ASN A 33 5.61 3.89 3.19
CA ASN A 33 6.47 3.09 4.07
C ASN A 33 6.58 3.73 5.46
N PHE A 34 6.86 2.91 6.48
CA PHE A 34 7.03 3.31 7.88
C PHE A 34 8.28 4.16 8.11
N SER A 35 9.39 3.90 7.42
CA SER A 35 10.65 4.55 7.79
C SER A 35 10.87 5.89 7.08
N ASN A 36 11.50 6.82 7.81
CA ASN A 36 11.84 8.13 7.26
C ASN A 36 12.84 8.02 6.10
N THR A 37 13.63 6.93 6.06
CA THR A 37 14.87 6.76 5.28
C THR A 37 14.80 5.68 4.19
N ASN A 38 13.98 4.63 4.31
CA ASN A 38 13.88 3.57 3.29
C ASN A 38 12.86 3.94 2.22
N LYS A 39 13.35 4.57 1.16
CA LYS A 39 12.59 4.96 -0.04
C LYS A 39 12.23 3.78 -0.95
N PHE A 40 12.60 2.56 -0.58
CA PHE A 40 12.63 1.41 -1.51
C PHE A 40 11.72 0.24 -1.15
N ASN A 41 11.02 0.28 -0.01
CA ASN A 41 10.14 -0.83 0.39
C ASN A 41 8.75 -0.30 0.75
N SER A 42 7.87 -0.16 -0.23
CA SER A 42 6.47 0.16 0.03
C SER A 42 5.82 -1.00 0.78
N ASN A 43 5.10 -0.70 1.87
CA ASN A 43 4.37 -1.69 2.66
C ASN A 43 2.88 -1.58 2.34
N LEU A 44 2.23 -2.72 2.07
CA LEU A 44 0.81 -2.81 1.73
C LEU A 44 -0.10 -2.22 2.82
N ASP A 45 0.17 -2.54 4.08
CA ASP A 45 -0.64 -2.07 5.21
C ASP A 45 -0.56 -0.54 5.37
N ASN A 46 0.65 0.01 5.23
CA ASN A 46 0.84 1.47 5.28
C ASN A 46 0.16 2.17 4.12
N THR A 47 0.21 1.56 2.95
CA THR A 47 -0.42 2.11 1.74
C THR A 47 -1.93 2.14 1.92
N THR A 48 -2.55 1.06 2.42
CA THR A 48 -4.00 1.02 2.65
C THR A 48 -4.45 2.00 3.75
N VAL A 49 -3.69 2.15 4.84
CA VAL A 49 -3.98 3.13 5.90
C VAL A 49 -3.85 4.57 5.39
N ALA A 50 -2.79 4.88 4.64
CA ALA A 50 -2.61 6.20 4.06
C ALA A 50 -3.72 6.54 3.05
N LEU A 51 -4.09 5.59 2.18
CA LEU A 51 -5.20 5.73 1.25
C LEU A 51 -6.53 6.01 1.97
N ARG A 52 -6.80 5.30 3.07
CA ARG A 52 -8.00 5.52 3.90
C ARG A 52 -7.99 6.92 4.54
N SER A 53 -6.83 7.38 5.01
CA SER A 53 -6.67 8.71 5.63
C SER A 53 -6.91 9.86 4.65
N ILE A 54 -6.38 9.75 3.42
CA ILE A 54 -6.50 10.81 2.41
C ILE A 54 -7.80 10.76 1.60
N HIS A 55 -8.61 9.71 1.72
CA HIS A 55 -9.80 9.50 0.89
C HIS A 55 -10.76 10.70 0.84
N SER A 56 -11.06 11.34 1.98
CA SER A 56 -11.96 12.50 2.02
C SER A 56 -11.38 13.74 1.32
N PHE A 57 -10.05 13.88 1.31
CA PHE A 57 -9.33 14.94 0.60
C PHE A 57 -9.25 14.64 -0.90
N ALA A 58 -9.03 13.37 -1.27
CA ALA A 58 -9.00 12.92 -2.67
C ALA A 58 -10.34 13.16 -3.41
N ARG A 59 -11.46 13.24 -2.69
CA ARG A 59 -12.76 13.60 -3.28
C ARG A 59 -12.93 15.09 -3.59
N LYS A 60 -12.08 15.95 -3.03
CA LYS A 60 -12.24 17.42 -3.06
C LYS A 60 -11.04 18.14 -3.68
N ASP A 61 -9.88 17.51 -3.68
CA ASP A 61 -8.61 18.10 -4.11
C ASP A 61 -7.93 17.20 -5.16
N PRO A 62 -7.70 17.72 -6.40
CA PRO A 62 -7.07 16.96 -7.47
C PRO A 62 -5.68 16.40 -7.13
N VAL A 63 -4.90 17.09 -6.29
CA VAL A 63 -3.55 16.64 -5.91
C VAL A 63 -3.65 15.36 -5.07
N TYR A 64 -4.58 15.34 -4.11
CA TYR A 64 -4.87 14.14 -3.32
C TYR A 64 -5.51 13.05 -4.16
N ARG A 65 -6.33 13.41 -5.15
CA ARG A 65 -6.91 12.43 -6.08
C ARG A 65 -5.84 11.69 -6.86
N GLN A 66 -4.90 12.43 -7.46
CA GLN A 66 -3.78 11.83 -8.19
C GLN A 66 -2.91 10.96 -7.28
N ALA A 67 -2.67 11.38 -6.03
CA ALA A 67 -1.96 10.56 -5.06
C ALA A 67 -2.70 9.26 -4.73
N TRP A 68 -4.02 9.34 -4.56
CA TRP A 68 -4.86 8.17 -4.31
C TRP A 68 -4.87 7.20 -5.51
N ASP A 69 -5.04 7.70 -6.74
CA ASP A 69 -5.07 6.89 -7.96
C ASP A 69 -3.72 6.18 -8.23
N ARG A 70 -2.60 6.82 -7.89
CA ARG A 70 -1.28 6.16 -7.93
C ARG A 70 -1.14 5.12 -6.83
N GLY A 71 -1.56 5.46 -5.61
CA GLY A 71 -1.40 4.61 -4.44
C GLY A 71 -2.25 3.34 -4.48
N ILE A 72 -3.37 3.33 -5.21
CA ILE A 72 -4.22 2.15 -5.33
C ILE A 72 -3.74 1.14 -6.39
N HIS A 73 -2.99 1.60 -7.39
CA HIS A 73 -2.51 0.75 -8.49
C HIS A 73 -1.63 -0.39 -7.99
N TRP A 74 -0.73 -0.11 -7.05
CA TRP A 74 0.21 -1.10 -6.54
C TRP A 74 -0.48 -2.18 -5.68
N PRO A 75 -1.30 -1.85 -4.65
CA PRO A 75 -2.10 -2.83 -3.94
C PRO A 75 -2.93 -3.72 -4.87
N VAL A 76 -3.63 -3.15 -5.86
CA VAL A 76 -4.42 -3.94 -6.81
C VAL A 76 -3.55 -4.91 -7.61
N SER A 77 -2.35 -4.50 -8.04
CA SER A 77 -1.41 -5.40 -8.74
C SER A 77 -0.89 -6.54 -7.88
N MET A 78 -0.91 -6.39 -6.55
CA MET A 78 -0.46 -7.39 -5.58
C MET A 78 -1.55 -8.42 -5.23
N GLN A 79 -2.80 -8.25 -5.71
CA GLN A 79 -3.87 -9.21 -5.43
C GLN A 79 -3.54 -10.58 -6.02
N ASN A 80 -3.66 -11.62 -5.19
CA ASN A 80 -3.54 -13.01 -5.58
C ASN A 80 -4.75 -13.45 -6.41
N ASP A 81 -4.61 -14.55 -7.15
CA ASP A 81 -5.67 -15.03 -8.05
C ASP A 81 -6.90 -15.56 -7.29
N ASP A 82 -6.73 -15.95 -6.02
CA ASP A 82 -7.79 -16.32 -5.08
C ASP A 82 -8.49 -15.11 -4.43
N GLY A 83 -8.05 -13.89 -4.76
CA GLY A 83 -8.58 -12.63 -4.24
C GLY A 83 -7.94 -12.15 -2.94
N SER A 84 -7.01 -12.90 -2.35
CA SER A 84 -6.27 -12.50 -1.15
C SER A 84 -5.16 -11.49 -1.47
N TRP A 85 -4.61 -10.84 -0.43
CA TRP A 85 -3.45 -9.96 -0.56
C TRP A 85 -2.26 -10.52 0.22
N PRO A 86 -1.10 -10.72 -0.44
CA PRO A 86 0.04 -11.38 0.15
C PRO A 86 0.86 -10.44 1.03
N VAL A 87 1.53 -11.01 2.04
CA VAL A 87 2.48 -10.30 2.90
C VAL A 87 3.86 -10.17 2.26
N PHE A 88 4.30 -11.18 1.49
CA PHE A 88 5.68 -11.26 0.97
C PHE A 88 5.81 -11.28 -0.56
N GLY A 89 4.73 -11.52 -1.31
CA GLY A 89 4.75 -11.53 -2.78
C GLY A 89 3.50 -12.16 -3.39
N LYS A 90 3.10 -11.67 -4.58
CA LYS A 90 1.92 -12.18 -5.31
C LYS A 90 2.09 -13.66 -5.66
N ASN A 91 1.07 -14.46 -5.38
CA ASN A 91 0.97 -15.90 -5.65
C ASN A 91 2.17 -16.70 -5.11
N VAL A 92 2.78 -16.23 -4.01
CA VAL A 92 3.84 -16.97 -3.33
C VAL A 92 3.20 -17.95 -2.36
N ASP A 93 2.86 -19.13 -2.88
CA ASP A 93 2.48 -20.29 -2.08
C ASP A 93 3.75 -21.07 -1.74
N ASN A 94 4.16 -21.04 -0.47
CA ASN A 94 5.25 -21.87 -0.01
C ASN A 94 4.71 -23.32 0.09
N THR A 95 4.83 -24.09 -0.98
CA THR A 95 4.34 -25.49 -1.08
C THR A 95 4.89 -26.42 0.00
N LEU A 96 5.97 -26.01 0.68
CA LEU A 96 6.53 -26.70 1.85
C LEU A 96 5.70 -26.59 3.14
N LEU A 97 4.77 -25.63 3.25
CA LEU A 97 3.89 -25.48 4.42
C LEU A 97 2.54 -26.23 4.27
N ASN A 98 2.23 -26.77 3.10
CA ASN A 98 0.97 -27.49 2.83
C ASN A 98 1.01 -28.99 3.16
N TYR A 99 2.12 -29.51 3.70
CA TYR A 99 2.16 -30.86 4.25
C TYR A 99 1.84 -30.82 5.76
N ASN A 100 0.65 -31.31 6.12
CA ASN A 100 0.14 -31.67 7.47
C ASN A 100 -0.91 -30.76 8.13
N VAL A 101 -2.04 -30.55 7.48
CA VAL A 101 -3.33 -30.55 8.22
C VAL A 101 -4.42 -31.23 7.39
N ASN A 102 -4.42 -32.57 7.40
CA ASN A 102 -5.61 -33.35 7.05
C ASN A 102 -6.58 -33.31 8.25
N PHE A 103 -7.57 -32.42 8.22
CA PHE A 103 -8.82 -32.66 8.93
C PHE A 103 -9.88 -32.99 7.88
N ARG A 104 -10.16 -34.29 7.77
CA ARG A 104 -11.37 -34.82 7.13
C ARG A 104 -12.55 -34.67 8.10
N PRO A 105 -13.79 -34.58 7.59
CA PRO A 105 -14.90 -33.79 8.16
C PRO A 105 -15.42 -34.25 9.52
#